data_AF-A0A8K0ERZ4-F1
#
_entry.id   AF-A0A8K0ERZ4-F1
#
_cell.length_a   1.000
_cell.length_b   1.000
_cell.length_c   1.000
_cell.angle_alpha   90.00
_cell.angle_beta   90.00
_cell.angle_gamma   90.00
#
_symmetry.space_group_name_H-M   'P 1'
#
loop_
_entity.id
_entity.type
_entity.pdbx_description
1 polymer ?
#
loop_
_entity_poly.entity_id
_entity_poly.type
_entity_poly.pdbx_seq_one_letter_code
_entity_poly.pdbx_strand_id
1 'polypeptide(L)' 'MEKLTNIPTYSAFMQLLDNYESDIHVRERETIGKISMSLAFLDRCLETDVMRESYSFLLRKGKTHHPM' A
#
# COMPACT_ATOMS: atom_id res chain seq x y z
N MET A 1 6.85 18.69 3.08
CA MET A 1 7.28 17.36 2.61
C MET A 1 8.05 16.60 3.69
N GLU A 2 9.06 17.19 4.33
CA GLU A 2 9.88 16.54 5.38
C GLU A 2 9.11 15.85 6.51
N LYS A 3 7.99 16.43 6.96
CA LYS A 3 7.15 15.82 8.00
C LYS A 3 6.45 14.54 7.55
N LEU A 4 6.13 14.41 6.26
CA LEU A 4 5.40 13.26 5.71
C LEU A 4 6.35 12.12 5.37
N THR A 5 7.57 12.42 4.91
CA THR A 5 8.58 11.40 4.57
C THR A 5 9.07 10.60 5.76
N ASN A 6 8.89 11.12 6.99
CA ASN A 6 9.25 10.42 8.22
C ASN A 6 8.19 9.44 8.72
N ILE A 7 6.97 9.47 8.16
CA ILE A 7 5.92 8.51 8.51
C ILE A 7 6.03 7.34 7.52
N PRO A 8 6.28 6.09 7.97
CA PRO A 8 6.59 4.96 7.08
C PRO A 8 5.53 4.70 6.01
N THR A 9 4.26 4.81 6.35
CA THR A 9 3.14 4.60 5.42
C THR A 9 3.06 5.70 4.35
N TYR A 10 3.28 6.96 4.72
CA TYR A 10 3.33 8.07 3.76
C TYR A 10 4.56 7.97 2.85
N SER A 11 5.71 7.59 3.39
CA SER A 11 6.93 7.40 2.60
C SER A 11 6.76 6.30 1.55
N ALA A 12 6.23 5.13 1.96
CA ALA A 12 5.94 4.03 1.03
C ALA A 12 4.86 4.42 0.00
N PHE A 13 3.84 5.18 0.42
CA PHE A 13 2.81 5.68 -0.49
C PHE A 13 3.36 6.66 -1.53
N MET A 14 4.24 7.59 -1.14
CA MET A 14 4.89 8.51 -2.08
C MET A 14 5.74 7.76 -3.10
N GLN A 15 6.53 6.77 -2.67
CA GLN A 15 7.31 5.94 -3.59
C GLN A 15 6.42 5.19 -4.59
N LEU A 16 5.25 4.70 -4.15
CA LEU A 16 4.26 4.09 -5.04
C LEU A 16 3.70 5.11 -6.04
N LEU A 17 3.39 6.34 -5.60
CA LEU A 17 2.90 7.42 -6.46
C LEU A 17 3.93 7.84 -7.51
N ASP A 18 5.20 7.95 -7.12
CA ASP A 18 6.30 8.33 -8.01
C ASP A 18 6.56 7.28 -9.12
N ASN A 19 6.05 6.06 -8.93
CA ASN A 19 6.18 4.96 -9.88
C ASN A 19 5.06 4.91 -10.93
N TYR A 20 4.00 5.73 -10.83
CA TYR A 20 3.01 5.82 -11.89
C TYR A 20 3.58 6.53 -13.12
N GLU A 21 3.17 6.10 -14.31
CA GLU A 21 3.49 6.83 -15.52
C GLU A 21 2.85 8.23 -15.47
N SER A 22 3.68 9.26 -15.61
CA SER A 22 3.22 10.65 -15.60
C SER A 22 2.50 11.05 -16.89
N ASP A 23 2.77 10.34 -17.98
CA ASP A 23 2.07 10.51 -19.26
C ASP A 23 0.77 9.70 -19.29
N ILE A 24 -0.34 10.41 -19.13
CA ILE A 24 -1.70 9.84 -19.14
C ILE A 24 -2.12 9.21 -20.47
N HIS A 25 -1.36 9.44 -21.55
CA HIS A 25 -1.62 8.81 -22.86
C HIS A 25 -0.91 7.47 -23.01
N VAL A 26 -0.02 7.11 -22.08
CA VAL A 26 0.66 5.81 -22.05
C VAL A 26 -0.11 4.86 -21.15
N ARG A 27 -0.40 3.65 -21.65
CA ARG A 27 -0.98 2.60 -20.82
C ARG A 27 0.05 2.17 -19.77
N GLU A 28 -0.33 2.29 -18.51
CA GLU A 28 0.43 1.83 -17.35
C GLU A 28 0.88 0.36 -17.54
N ARG A 29 2.18 0.10 -17.31
CA ARG A 29 2.75 -1.24 -17.42
C ARG A 29 3.06 -1.79 -16.03
N GLU A 30 2.43 -2.90 -15.68
CA GLU A 30 2.80 -3.66 -14.50
C GLU A 30 4.16 -4.32 -14.73
N THR A 31 5.21 -3.77 -14.12
CA THR A 31 6.53 -4.40 -14.06
C THR A 31 6.71 -5.09 -12.71
N ILE A 32 7.63 -6.05 -12.63
CA ILE A 32 7.99 -6.72 -11.38
C ILE A 32 8.39 -5.69 -10.30
N GLY A 33 9.07 -4.61 -10.70
CA GLY A 33 9.41 -3.51 -9.80
C GLY A 33 8.18 -2.78 -9.26
N LYS A 34 7.19 -2.49 -10.10
CA LYS A 34 5.93 -1.84 -9.68
C LYS A 34 5.16 -2.71 -8.70
N ILE A 35 5.08 -4.02 -8.96
CA ILE A 35 4.45 -4.99 -8.07
C ILE A 35 5.17 -5.03 -6.71
N SER A 36 6.50 -5.04 -6.70
CA SER A 36 7.28 -5.02 -5.45
C SER A 36 7.02 -3.77 -4.61
N MET A 37 6.84 -2.61 -5.23
CA MET A 37 6.51 -1.37 -4.53
C MET A 37 5.09 -1.38 -3.96
N SER A 38 4.12 -1.93 -4.70
CA SER A 38 2.75 -2.14 -4.19
C SER A 38 2.72 -3.04 -2.96
N LEU A 39 3.47 -4.15 -2.98
CA LEU A 39 3.59 -5.05 -1.82
C LEU A 39 4.24 -4.34 -0.63
N ALA A 40 5.32 -3.60 -0.84
CA ALA A 40 5.99 -2.86 0.22
C ALA A 40 5.07 -1.81 0.87
N PHE A 41 4.20 -1.15 0.10
CA PHE A 41 3.19 -0.24 0.66
C PHE A 41 2.13 -0.99 1.48
N LEU A 42 1.65 -2.13 0.99
CA LEU A 42 0.68 -2.96 1.71
C LEU A 42 1.25 -3.43 3.05
N ASP A 43 2.48 -3.96 3.07
CA ASP A 43 3.16 -4.40 4.30
C ASP A 43 3.17 -3.30 5.37
N ARG A 44 3.50 -2.06 4.99
CA ARG A 44 3.46 -0.91 5.90
C ARG A 44 2.07 -0.58 6.40
N CYS A 45 1.04 -0.78 5.58
CA CYS A 45 -0.34 -0.59 6.01
C CYS A 45 -0.74 -1.66 7.03
N LEU A 46 -0.36 -2.92 6.81
CA LEU A 46 -0.67 -4.05 7.69
C LEU A 46 -0.08 -3.90 9.10
N GLU A 47 1.04 -3.20 9.22
CA GLU A 47 1.67 -2.88 10.51
C GLU A 47 0.84 -1.92 11.38
N THR A 48 -0.12 -1.19 10.80
CA THR A 48 -0.90 -0.16 11.51
C THR A 48 -2.07 -0.73 12.32
N ASP A 49 -2.40 -0.10 13.44
CA ASP A 49 -3.56 -0.45 14.25
C ASP A 49 -4.89 -0.29 13.49
N VAL A 50 -4.96 0.69 12.59
CA VAL A 50 -6.13 0.90 11.71
C VAL A 50 -6.37 -0.32 10.83
N MET A 51 -5.31 -0.87 10.23
CA MET A 51 -5.46 -2.03 9.35
C MET A 51 -5.72 -3.33 10.12
N ARG A 52 -5.14 -3.45 11.33
CA ARG A 52 -5.44 -4.56 12.25
C ARG A 52 -6.89 -4.57 12.70
N GLU A 53 -7.47 -3.41 13.06
CA GLU A 53 -8.89 -3.33 13.41
C GLU A 53 -9.78 -3.60 12.19
N SER A 54 -9.41 -3.06 11.03
CA SER A 54 -10.15 -3.31 9.77
C SER A 54 -10.17 -4.80 9.42
N TYR A 55 -9.03 -5.48 9.53
CA TYR A 55 -8.94 -6.92 9.35
C TYR A 55 -9.78 -7.68 10.36
N SER A 56 -9.70 -7.32 11.65
CA SER A 56 -10.49 -7.94 12.71
C SER A 56 -11.99 -7.80 12.45
N PHE A 57 -12.44 -6.64 11.99
CA PHE A 57 -13.82 -6.41 11.59
C PHE A 57 -14.25 -7.34 10.44
N LEU A 58 -13.44 -7.44 9.38
CA LEU A 58 -13.73 -8.31 8.23
C LEU A 58 -13.74 -9.78 8.63
N LEU A 59 -12.85 -10.20 9.53
CA LEU A 59 -12.78 -11.58 10.04
C LEU A 59 -14.06 -11.92 10.80
N ARG A 60 -14.53 -11.04 11.69
CA ARG A 60 -15.81 -11.20 12.40
C ARG A 60 -17.02 -11.28 11.45
N LYS A 61 -16.93 -10.70 10.25
CA LYS A 61 -17.97 -10.75 9.21
C LYS A 61 -17.83 -11.93 8.25
N GLY A 62 -16.81 -12.77 8.40
CA GLY A 62 -16.51 -13.86 7.46
C GLY A 62 -16.20 -13.35 6.05
N LYS A 63 -15.59 -12.16 5.94
CA LYS A 63 -15.22 -11.50 4.67
C LYS A 63 -13.73 -11.53 4.37
N THR A 64 -12.95 -12.12 5.27
CA THR A 64 -11.54 -12.44 5.06
C THR A 64 -11.24 -13.78 5.73
N HIS A 65 -10.27 -14.51 5.19
CA HIS A 65 -9.91 -15.85 5.64
C HIS A 65 -8.39 -16.06 5.73
N HIS A 66 -7.59 -15.11 5.25
CA HIS A 66 -6.13 -15.25 5.23
C HIS A 66 -5.55 -14.61 6.50
N PRO A 67 -4.76 -15.35 7.32
CA PRO A 67 -4.11 -14.78 8.49
C PRO A 67 -3.15 -13.66 8.06
N MET A 68 -3.24 -12.53 8.76
CA MET A 68 -2.24 -11.45 8.71
C MET A 68 -0.94 -11.91 9.35
#